data_AF-A0A1N6V8K9-F1
#
_entry.id   AF-A0A1N6V8K9-F1
#
_cell.length_a   1.000
_cell.length_b   1.000
_cell.length_c   1.000
_cell.angle_alpha   90.00
_cell.angle_beta   90.00
_cell.angle_gamma   90.00
#
_symmetry.space_group_name_H-M   'P 1'
#
loop_
_entity.id
_entity.type
_entity.pdbx_description
1 polymer ?
#
loop_
_entity_poly.entity_id
_entity_poly.type
_entity_poly.pdbx_seq_one_letter_code
_entity_poly.pdbx_strand_id
1 'polypeptide(L)'
;MAKLNFGIIAGVILLILGCSSQPEEKPREAARQRTQATSLDMLMSDLTPRDGRPVFLGISPRLRNRDEEEDRAILHVAEQASRYTRMAARYQLVTQRGGRAAEFLDDIITDWDADYAQTLVEHVEVLESFQDHQGTYIVAAVSQVPAAPRVALKGLGGSGEPEWVNRPPAIPGFLVTVGTTLRSHRLRNSIDTADQDALKDILLLSGASVRTLEDRRDVERVGTFEQTLSAQEASAVLSQFLVLARHTSADGRYFYSLVVAREDLGQ
;
A
#
# COMPACT_ATOMS: atom_id res chain seq x y z
N MET A 1 -62.89 -60.56 -32.94
CA MET A 1 -62.98 -59.99 -34.30
C MET A 1 -63.70 -58.65 -34.24
N ALA A 2 -62.97 -57.57 -34.48
CA ALA A 2 -63.40 -56.33 -35.14
C ALA A 2 -62.30 -55.29 -34.89
N LYS A 3 -61.67 -54.84 -35.97
CA LYS A 3 -60.58 -53.87 -36.03
C LYS A 3 -61.12 -52.45 -35.79
N LEU A 4 -60.29 -51.57 -35.24
CA LEU A 4 -60.09 -50.18 -35.72
C LEU A 4 -58.78 -49.66 -35.08
N ASN A 5 -57.71 -49.57 -35.88
CA ASN A 5 -57.12 -48.34 -36.46
C ASN A 5 -56.31 -47.53 -35.43
N PHE A 6 -54.98 -47.69 -35.44
CA PHE A 6 -53.98 -46.93 -36.22
C PHE A 6 -53.56 -45.62 -35.50
N GLY A 7 -52.34 -45.60 -34.97
CA GLY A 7 -51.74 -44.41 -34.35
C GLY A 7 -50.51 -44.70 -33.46
N ILE A 8 -49.55 -45.44 -34.00
CA ILE A 8 -48.15 -45.61 -33.58
C ILE A 8 -47.41 -44.26 -33.78
N ILE A 9 -46.40 -43.76 -33.06
CA ILE A 9 -45.56 -44.11 -31.89
C ILE A 9 -44.77 -42.83 -31.51
N ALA A 10 -44.35 -42.72 -30.23
CA ALA A 10 -43.23 -41.95 -29.65
C ALA A 10 -43.08 -40.45 -29.99
N GLY A 11 -42.91 -39.54 -29.03
CA GLY A 11 -42.01 -39.62 -27.88
C GLY A 11 -40.86 -38.64 -28.10
N VAL A 12 -40.64 -37.74 -27.14
CA VAL A 12 -39.35 -37.15 -26.72
C VAL A 12 -39.65 -35.85 -25.95
N ILE A 13 -39.22 -35.88 -24.69
CA ILE A 13 -39.10 -34.77 -23.74
C ILE A 13 -38.04 -33.79 -24.27
N LEU A 14 -38.32 -32.49 -24.28
CA LEU A 14 -37.25 -31.49 -24.29
C LEU A 14 -37.54 -30.35 -23.32
N LEU A 15 -36.65 -30.26 -22.34
CA LEU A 15 -36.48 -29.20 -21.36
C LEU A 15 -36.24 -27.86 -22.05
N ILE A 16 -37.08 -26.87 -21.75
CA ILE A 16 -36.76 -25.46 -22.04
C ILE A 16 -35.92 -24.95 -20.86
N LEU A 17 -34.61 -25.10 -21.01
CA LEU A 17 -33.61 -24.36 -20.26
C LEU A 17 -33.69 -22.89 -20.69
N GLY A 18 -34.07 -22.01 -19.77
CA GLY A 18 -33.96 -20.58 -19.95
C GLY A 18 -32.50 -20.17 -20.11
N CYS A 19 -32.17 -19.60 -21.28
CA CYS A 19 -30.88 -18.98 -21.55
C CYS A 19 -30.68 -17.76 -20.63
N SER A 20 -29.84 -17.90 -19.61
CA SER A 20 -29.15 -16.76 -19.01
C SER A 20 -28.04 -16.34 -19.98
N SER A 21 -28.19 -15.18 -20.60
CA SER A 21 -27.13 -14.52 -21.35
C SER A 21 -25.95 -14.23 -20.41
N GLN A 22 -24.85 -14.98 -20.56
CA GLN A 22 -23.58 -14.59 -19.94
C GLN A 22 -23.10 -13.29 -20.62
N PRO A 23 -22.64 -12.28 -19.87
CA PRO A 23 -21.94 -11.17 -20.47
C PRO A 23 -20.65 -11.69 -21.09
N GLU A 24 -20.46 -11.33 -22.37
CA GLU A 24 -19.30 -11.62 -23.18
C GLU A 24 -18.05 -11.00 -22.51
N GLU A 25 -17.19 -11.84 -21.92
CA GLU A 25 -15.87 -11.44 -21.44
C GLU A 25 -15.08 -10.94 -22.64
N LYS A 26 -14.87 -9.61 -22.71
CA LYS A 26 -13.97 -9.02 -23.69
C LYS A 26 -12.58 -9.64 -23.51
N PRO A 27 -11.96 -10.19 -24.56
CA PRO A 27 -10.57 -10.61 -24.49
C PRO A 27 -9.72 -9.39 -24.15
N ARG A 28 -9.01 -9.42 -23.01
CA ARG A 28 -8.04 -8.39 -22.64
C ARG A 28 -6.95 -8.35 -23.72
N GLU A 29 -7.03 -7.34 -24.59
CA GLU A 29 -6.14 -7.11 -25.70
C GLU A 29 -4.72 -6.72 -25.21
N ALA A 30 -3.73 -7.35 -25.84
CA ALA A 30 -2.29 -7.08 -25.78
C ALA A 30 -1.57 -7.27 -24.42
N ALA A 31 -1.23 -8.52 -24.14
CA ALA A 31 -0.13 -8.87 -23.24
C ALA A 31 1.19 -8.26 -23.77
N ARG A 32 1.53 -7.04 -23.33
CA ARG A 32 2.92 -6.61 -23.23
C ARG A 32 3.64 -7.67 -22.37
N GLN A 33 4.83 -8.11 -22.79
CA GLN A 33 5.58 -9.18 -22.14
C GLN A 33 5.71 -8.91 -20.63
N ARG A 34 4.86 -9.55 -19.83
CA ARG A 34 4.90 -9.47 -18.37
C ARG A 34 6.12 -10.25 -17.90
N THR A 35 7.00 -9.60 -17.15
CA THR A 35 8.17 -10.28 -16.59
C THR A 35 7.80 -10.93 -15.27
N GLN A 36 8.12 -12.22 -15.11
CA GLN A 36 8.04 -12.88 -13.82
C GLN A 36 9.30 -12.56 -13.02
N ALA A 37 9.14 -11.95 -11.86
CA ALA A 37 10.27 -11.71 -10.97
C ALA A 37 10.69 -13.04 -10.30
N THR A 38 11.98 -13.16 -9.96
CA THR A 38 12.52 -14.37 -9.34
C THR A 38 12.37 -14.38 -7.82
N SER A 39 12.23 -13.20 -7.19
CA SER A 39 11.95 -13.06 -5.77
C SER A 39 11.19 -11.78 -5.47
N LEU A 40 10.52 -11.77 -4.31
CA LEU A 40 9.84 -10.58 -3.81
C LEU A 40 10.83 -9.45 -3.47
N ASP A 41 12.01 -9.77 -2.94
CA ASP A 41 13.05 -8.76 -2.69
C ASP A 41 13.45 -8.02 -3.96
N MET A 42 13.52 -8.70 -5.11
CA MET A 42 13.78 -8.04 -6.39
C MET A 42 12.64 -7.08 -6.77
N LEU A 43 11.38 -7.51 -6.63
CA LEU A 43 10.23 -6.65 -6.93
C LEU A 43 10.21 -5.38 -6.08
N MET A 44 10.59 -5.50 -4.81
CA MET A 44 10.55 -4.39 -3.86
C MET A 44 11.76 -3.47 -3.95
N SER A 45 12.88 -3.94 -4.51
CA SER A 45 14.16 -3.23 -4.49
C SER A 45 14.18 -1.97 -5.36
N ASP A 46 13.35 -1.92 -6.41
CA ASP A 46 13.27 -0.78 -7.32
C ASP A 46 11.82 -0.54 -7.76
N LEU A 47 11.21 0.47 -7.15
CA LEU A 47 9.89 1.01 -7.51
C LEU A 47 10.04 2.43 -8.07
N THR A 48 11.20 2.76 -8.63
CA THR A 48 11.40 4.06 -9.24
C THR A 48 10.47 4.26 -10.44
N PRO A 49 10.02 5.50 -10.71
CA PRO A 49 9.12 5.80 -11.81
C PRO A 49 9.63 5.33 -13.18
N ARG A 50 8.75 4.73 -13.98
CA ARG A 50 9.05 4.31 -15.37
C ARG A 50 8.35 5.23 -16.37
N ASP A 51 9.13 5.83 -17.26
CA ASP A 51 8.65 6.79 -18.27
C ASP A 51 7.84 7.96 -17.66
N GLY A 52 8.24 8.40 -16.45
CA GLY A 52 7.57 9.47 -15.72
C GLY A 52 6.25 9.06 -15.03
N ARG A 53 5.86 7.79 -15.11
CA ARG A 53 4.68 7.25 -14.43
C ARG A 53 5.07 6.68 -13.06
N PRO A 54 4.28 6.94 -12.00
CA PRO A 54 4.54 6.32 -10.71
C PRO A 54 4.34 4.80 -10.80
N VAL A 55 5.18 4.09 -10.06
CA VAL A 55 5.20 2.63 -9.98
C VAL A 55 4.90 2.23 -8.54
N PHE A 56 4.00 1.27 -8.37
CA PHE A 56 3.52 0.83 -7.06
C PHE A 56 3.64 -0.68 -6.92
N LEU A 57 3.68 -1.13 -5.66
CA LEU A 57 3.66 -2.54 -5.29
C LEU A 57 2.24 -2.96 -4.87
N GLY A 58 1.57 -3.77 -5.69
CA GLY A 58 0.33 -4.43 -5.30
C GLY A 58 0.61 -5.68 -4.49
N ILE A 59 -0.20 -5.90 -3.45
CA ILE A 59 -0.07 -7.05 -2.55
C ILE A 59 -1.45 -7.62 -2.30
N SER A 60 -1.63 -8.90 -2.57
CA SER A 60 -2.79 -9.66 -2.12
C SER A 60 -2.34 -10.82 -1.24
N PRO A 61 -3.02 -11.09 -0.11
CA PRO A 61 -2.84 -12.34 0.61
C PRO A 61 -3.24 -13.53 -0.27
N ARG A 62 -2.82 -14.73 0.11
CA ARG A 62 -3.26 -15.98 -0.51
C ARG A 62 -4.78 -16.10 -0.41
N LEU A 63 -5.44 -16.23 -1.56
CA LEU A 63 -6.84 -16.56 -1.70
C LEU A 63 -7.00 -17.96 -2.30
N ARG A 64 -8.25 -18.40 -2.43
CA ARG A 64 -8.54 -19.71 -3.04
C ARG A 64 -8.22 -19.70 -4.54
N ASN A 65 -8.47 -18.58 -5.20
CA ASN A 65 -8.24 -18.36 -6.62
C ASN A 65 -7.06 -17.40 -6.81
N ARG A 66 -6.13 -17.72 -7.71
CA ARG A 66 -4.97 -16.87 -8.04
C ARG A 66 -5.39 -15.62 -8.82
N ASP A 67 -6.43 -15.71 -9.64
CA ASP A 67 -6.91 -14.56 -10.43
C ASP A 67 -7.52 -13.50 -9.51
N GLU A 68 -8.27 -13.93 -8.50
CA GLU A 68 -8.79 -13.04 -7.44
C GLU A 68 -7.65 -12.38 -6.63
N GLU A 69 -6.50 -13.04 -6.48
CA GLU A 69 -5.33 -12.41 -5.84
C GLU A 69 -4.73 -11.32 -6.71
N GLU A 70 -4.64 -11.55 -8.02
CA GLU A 70 -4.16 -10.53 -8.97
C GLU A 70 -5.09 -9.32 -8.98
N ASP A 71 -6.41 -9.53 -9.09
CA ASP A 71 -7.40 -8.45 -9.05
C ASP A 71 -7.33 -7.65 -7.75
N ARG A 72 -7.14 -8.32 -6.60
CA ARG A 72 -6.95 -7.65 -5.32
C ARG A 72 -5.62 -6.90 -5.23
N ALA A 73 -4.56 -7.42 -5.83
CA ALA A 73 -3.28 -6.74 -5.89
C ALA A 73 -3.33 -5.50 -6.80
N ILE A 74 -4.10 -5.56 -7.91
CA ILE A 74 -4.39 -4.42 -8.79
C ILE A 74 -5.16 -3.34 -8.04
N LEU A 75 -6.21 -3.73 -7.30
CA LEU A 75 -6.94 -2.78 -6.46
C LEU A 75 -6.00 -2.12 -5.43
N HIS A 76 -5.12 -2.89 -4.79
CA HIS A 76 -4.13 -2.34 -3.86
C HIS A 76 -3.19 -1.31 -4.51
N VAL A 77 -2.80 -1.51 -5.77
CA VAL A 77 -2.05 -0.50 -6.55
C VAL A 77 -2.90 0.75 -6.77
N ALA A 78 -4.16 0.59 -7.15
CA ALA A 78 -5.06 1.70 -7.42
C ALA A 78 -5.33 2.54 -6.16
N GLU A 79 -5.47 1.92 -5.00
CA GLU A 79 -5.59 2.60 -3.71
C GLU A 79 -4.33 3.41 -3.37
N GLN A 80 -3.13 2.89 -3.67
CA GLN A 80 -1.88 3.65 -3.50
C GLN A 80 -1.81 4.83 -4.48
N ALA A 81 -2.26 4.64 -5.72
CA ALA A 81 -2.31 5.69 -6.73
C ALA A 81 -3.30 6.81 -6.38
N SER A 82 -4.41 6.49 -5.70
CA SER A 82 -5.32 7.50 -5.15
C SER A 82 -4.63 8.33 -4.06
N ARG A 83 -3.98 7.68 -3.09
CA ARG A 83 -3.16 8.37 -2.04
C ARG A 83 -2.04 9.21 -2.63
N TYR A 84 -1.41 8.72 -3.70
CA TYR A 84 -0.40 9.44 -4.46
C TYR A 84 -0.98 10.72 -5.07
N THR A 85 -2.24 10.74 -5.48
CA THR A 85 -2.84 11.95 -6.03
C THR A 85 -3.06 12.99 -4.93
N ARG A 86 -3.70 12.58 -3.83
CA ARG A 86 -3.91 13.41 -2.65
C ARG A 86 -4.25 12.54 -1.44
N MET A 87 -3.65 12.86 -0.30
CA MET A 87 -3.93 12.20 0.97
C MET A 87 -3.84 13.22 2.10
N ALA A 88 -4.88 13.33 2.92
CA ALA A 88 -4.77 13.99 4.21
C ALA A 88 -4.28 12.96 5.24
N ALA A 89 -3.24 13.30 6.00
CA ALA A 89 -2.67 12.39 6.97
C ALA A 89 -2.46 13.10 8.31
N ARG A 90 -2.71 12.36 9.39
CA ARG A 90 -2.57 12.83 10.77
C ARG A 90 -1.85 11.77 11.60
N TYR A 91 -0.77 12.20 12.23
CA TYR A 91 0.00 11.48 13.22
C TYR A 91 -0.38 11.95 14.62
N GLN A 92 -0.60 11.03 15.55
CA GLN A 92 -0.83 11.31 16.96
C GLN A 92 0.05 10.43 17.84
N LEU A 93 0.80 11.07 18.75
CA LEU A 93 1.56 10.42 19.81
C LEU A 93 0.98 10.83 21.16
N VAL A 94 0.43 9.89 21.91
CA VAL A 94 0.00 10.11 23.29
C VAL A 94 0.99 9.43 24.22
N THR A 95 1.63 10.21 25.08
CA THR A 95 2.52 9.74 26.14
C THR A 95 1.83 9.91 27.48
N GLN A 96 1.62 8.81 28.19
CA GLN A 96 1.12 8.82 29.56
C GLN A 96 2.24 8.40 30.51
N ARG A 97 2.64 9.31 31.41
CA ARG A 97 3.63 9.04 32.45
C ARG A 97 2.93 8.90 33.80
N GLY A 98 3.08 7.73 34.43
CA GLY A 98 2.58 7.47 35.77
C GLY A 98 3.50 6.51 36.52
N GLY A 99 4.10 6.96 37.63
CA GLY A 99 4.93 6.11 38.49
C GLY A 99 6.23 5.68 37.82
N ARG A 100 6.45 4.36 37.65
CA ARG A 100 7.69 3.78 37.10
C ARG A 100 7.68 3.54 35.59
N ALA A 101 6.55 3.73 34.90
CA ALA A 101 6.42 3.42 33.48
C ALA A 101 5.84 4.60 32.69
N ALA A 102 6.19 4.63 31.40
CA ALA A 102 5.57 5.49 30.40
C ALA A 102 4.87 4.59 29.38
N GLU A 103 3.62 4.90 29.08
CA GLU A 103 2.84 4.27 28.02
C GLU A 103 2.79 5.19 26.81
N PHE A 104 2.87 4.61 25.62
CA PHE A 104 2.88 5.33 24.35
C PHE A 104 1.80 4.76 23.45
N LEU A 105 0.94 5.63 22.92
CA LEU A 105 0.03 5.32 21.83
C LEU A 105 0.46 6.14 20.62
N ASP A 106 0.87 5.44 19.56
CA ASP A 106 1.29 6.01 18.28
C ASP A 106 0.27 5.54 17.23
N ASP A 107 -0.34 6.49 16.50
CA ASP A 107 -1.32 6.20 15.46
C ASP A 107 -1.18 7.15 14.26
N ILE A 108 -1.45 6.62 13.06
CA ILE A 108 -1.46 7.36 11.80
C ILE A 108 -2.80 7.13 11.11
N ILE A 109 -3.55 8.20 10.93
CA ILE A 109 -4.83 8.20 10.24
C ILE A 109 -4.65 8.85 8.88
N THR A 110 -5.13 8.17 7.83
CA THR A 110 -5.08 8.67 6.46
C THR A 110 -6.49 8.76 5.88
N ASP A 111 -6.74 9.82 5.14
CA ASP A 111 -7.97 10.08 4.40
C ASP A 111 -7.64 10.32 2.92
N TRP A 112 -8.31 9.58 2.05
CA TRP A 112 -8.05 9.50 0.61
C TRP A 112 -9.30 8.98 -0.11
N ASP A 113 -9.39 9.25 -1.41
CA ASP A 113 -10.59 8.95 -2.20
C ASP A 113 -10.64 7.49 -2.65
N ALA A 114 -11.47 6.69 -1.97
CA ALA A 114 -11.68 5.28 -2.28
C ALA A 114 -12.45 5.04 -3.58
N ASP A 115 -13.35 5.96 -3.96
CA ASP A 115 -14.12 5.84 -5.20
C ASP A 115 -13.22 6.13 -6.40
N TYR A 116 -12.34 7.13 -6.29
CA TYR A 116 -11.33 7.41 -7.30
C TYR A 116 -10.37 6.23 -7.50
N ALA A 117 -10.00 5.52 -6.43
CA ALA A 117 -9.19 4.30 -6.54
C ALA A 117 -9.87 3.22 -7.42
N GLN A 118 -11.20 3.07 -7.34
CA GLN A 118 -11.92 2.12 -8.20
C GLN A 118 -11.80 2.51 -9.68
N THR A 119 -11.84 3.81 -9.99
CA THR A 119 -11.67 4.28 -11.38
C THR A 119 -10.25 4.06 -11.91
N LEU A 120 -9.25 4.06 -11.03
CA LEU A 120 -7.84 3.86 -11.40
C LEU A 120 -7.50 2.41 -11.74
N VAL A 121 -8.33 1.42 -11.36
CA VAL A 121 -8.12 0.00 -11.65
C VAL A 121 -7.92 -0.25 -13.15
N GLU A 122 -8.71 0.41 -14.00
CA GLU A 122 -8.61 0.29 -15.47
C GLU A 122 -7.35 0.93 -16.06
N HIS A 123 -6.63 1.72 -15.25
CA HIS A 123 -5.44 2.47 -15.63
C HIS A 123 -4.14 1.88 -15.07
N VAL A 124 -4.22 0.70 -14.42
CA VAL A 124 -3.08 -0.06 -13.90
C VAL A 124 -2.46 -0.92 -15.01
N GLU A 125 -1.19 -0.69 -15.29
CA GLU A 125 -0.37 -1.53 -16.16
C GLU A 125 0.57 -2.40 -15.32
N VAL A 126 0.29 -3.70 -15.23
CA VAL A 126 1.15 -4.67 -14.55
C VAL A 126 2.44 -4.85 -15.34
N LEU A 127 3.58 -4.53 -14.71
CA LEU A 127 4.92 -4.63 -15.28
C LEU A 127 5.55 -5.98 -14.93
N GLU A 128 5.48 -6.34 -13.66
CA GLU A 128 6.09 -7.55 -13.10
C GLU A 128 5.16 -8.20 -12.08
N SER A 129 5.28 -9.51 -11.94
CA SER A 129 4.51 -10.27 -10.95
C SER A 129 5.35 -11.36 -10.29
N PHE A 130 5.04 -11.66 -9.04
CA PHE A 130 5.59 -12.77 -8.28
C PHE A 130 4.48 -13.38 -7.44
N GLN A 131 4.44 -14.71 -7.38
CA GLN A 131 3.46 -15.43 -6.59
C GLN A 131 4.16 -16.46 -5.72
N ASP A 132 3.77 -16.51 -4.45
CA ASP A 132 4.27 -17.48 -3.50
C ASP A 132 3.13 -18.09 -2.67
N HIS A 133 3.47 -18.71 -1.54
CA HIS A 133 2.51 -19.32 -0.62
C HIS A 133 1.82 -18.29 0.29
N GLN A 134 2.37 -17.09 0.43
CA GLN A 134 1.80 -15.99 1.21
C GLN A 134 0.79 -15.18 0.39
N GLY A 135 0.97 -15.11 -0.94
CA GLY A 135 0.02 -14.46 -1.83
C GLY A 135 0.57 -14.11 -3.22
N THR A 136 0.06 -13.01 -3.78
CA THR A 136 0.44 -12.45 -5.07
C THR A 136 0.95 -11.03 -4.88
N TYR A 137 2.04 -10.72 -5.57
CA TYR A 137 2.69 -9.42 -5.56
C TYR A 137 2.86 -8.95 -7.00
N ILE A 138 2.53 -7.70 -7.26
CA ILE A 138 2.69 -7.10 -8.59
C ILE A 138 3.43 -5.78 -8.47
N VAL A 139 4.24 -5.46 -9.45
CA VAL A 139 4.75 -4.12 -9.68
C VAL A 139 4.05 -3.56 -10.89
N ALA A 140 3.42 -2.41 -10.73
CA ALA A 140 2.58 -1.84 -11.78
C ALA A 140 2.74 -0.33 -11.88
N ALA A 141 2.72 0.17 -13.11
CA ALA A 141 2.65 1.60 -13.38
C ALA A 141 1.20 2.05 -13.51
N VAL A 142 0.88 3.24 -13.02
CA VAL A 142 -0.48 3.79 -13.12
C VAL A 142 -0.49 5.04 -14.00
N SER A 143 -1.47 5.11 -14.88
CA SER A 143 -1.76 6.29 -15.70
C SER A 143 -2.91 7.11 -15.09
N GLN A 144 -3.19 8.31 -15.62
CA GLN A 144 -4.23 9.23 -15.09
C GLN A 144 -3.95 9.77 -13.66
N VAL A 145 -2.69 9.79 -13.24
CA VAL A 145 -2.22 10.42 -12.00
C VAL A 145 -1.10 11.42 -12.33
N PRO A 146 -0.75 12.36 -11.41
CA PRO A 146 0.34 13.30 -11.64
C PRO A 146 1.66 12.61 -12.01
N ALA A 147 2.49 13.28 -12.82
CA ALA A 147 3.79 12.74 -13.22
C ALA A 147 4.71 12.58 -12.00
N ALA A 148 5.39 11.44 -11.92
CA ALA A 148 6.26 11.12 -10.79
C ALA A 148 7.61 11.85 -10.87
N PRO A 149 8.28 12.10 -9.71
CA PRO A 149 9.59 12.73 -9.70
C PRO A 149 10.62 11.89 -10.47
N ARG A 150 11.58 12.57 -11.11
CA ARG A 150 12.74 11.87 -11.68
C ARG A 150 13.69 11.51 -10.56
N VAL A 151 13.88 10.21 -10.35
CA VAL A 151 14.75 9.69 -9.29
C VAL A 151 15.69 8.65 -9.89
N ALA A 152 16.95 8.71 -9.45
CA ALA A 152 17.93 7.67 -9.71
C ALA A 152 18.46 7.17 -8.36
N LEU A 153 18.12 5.94 -8.00
CA LEU A 153 18.67 5.31 -6.81
C LEU A 153 20.06 4.76 -7.13
N LYS A 154 21.00 5.00 -6.23
CA LYS A 154 22.31 4.35 -6.29
C LYS A 154 22.17 2.91 -5.79
N GLY A 155 23.05 2.04 -6.26
CA GLY A 155 23.08 0.63 -5.89
C GLY A 155 23.48 0.37 -4.43
N LEU A 156 23.84 -0.88 -4.15
CA LEU A 156 24.31 -1.31 -2.83
C LEU A 156 25.57 -0.55 -2.41
N GLY A 157 25.59 -0.11 -1.15
CA GLY A 157 26.77 0.45 -0.50
C GLY A 157 27.74 -0.63 -0.01
N GLY A 158 28.85 -0.20 0.57
CA GLY A 158 29.93 -1.10 1.03
C GLY A 158 29.55 -2.09 2.15
N SER A 159 28.42 -1.88 2.84
CA SER A 159 27.89 -2.77 3.87
C SER A 159 26.94 -3.86 3.33
N GLY A 160 26.65 -3.86 2.03
CA GLY A 160 25.60 -4.71 1.43
C GLY A 160 24.18 -4.16 1.58
N GLU A 161 24.01 -3.03 2.26
CA GLU A 161 22.76 -2.26 2.31
C GLU A 161 22.76 -1.18 1.21
N PRO A 162 21.60 -0.81 0.65
CA PRO A 162 21.50 0.33 -0.26
C PRO A 162 21.97 1.63 0.38
N GLU A 163 22.65 2.49 -0.39
CA GLU A 163 23.17 3.78 0.11
C GLU A 163 22.05 4.65 0.72
N TRP A 164 20.84 4.56 0.14
CA TRP A 164 19.68 5.34 0.57
C TRP A 164 19.20 5.04 1.99
N VAL A 165 19.52 3.86 2.55
CA VAL A 165 19.13 3.50 3.93
C VAL A 165 19.72 4.48 4.94
N ASN A 166 20.99 4.85 4.75
CA ASN A 166 21.70 5.75 5.66
C ASN A 166 21.82 7.18 5.11
N ARG A 167 21.71 7.34 3.79
CA ARG A 167 21.81 8.63 3.09
C ARG A 167 20.73 8.73 2.02
N PRO A 168 19.48 9.05 2.41
CA PRO A 168 18.39 9.23 1.46
C PRO A 168 18.75 10.29 0.41
N PRO A 169 18.38 10.10 -0.87
CA PRO A 169 18.65 11.09 -1.91
C PRO A 169 17.84 12.36 -1.70
N ALA A 170 18.43 13.52 -2.00
CA ALA A 170 17.68 14.76 -2.07
C ALA A 170 16.95 14.86 -3.42
N ILE A 171 15.63 15.05 -3.39
CA ILE A 171 14.79 15.17 -4.58
C ILE A 171 14.15 16.57 -4.58
N PRO A 172 14.46 17.45 -5.55
CA PRO A 172 13.99 18.83 -5.52
C PRO A 172 12.46 18.94 -5.46
N GLY A 173 11.95 19.66 -4.44
CA GLY A 173 10.51 19.86 -4.23
C GLY A 173 9.80 18.71 -3.51
N PHE A 174 10.52 17.70 -3.03
CA PHE A 174 9.98 16.56 -2.30
C PHE A 174 10.65 16.44 -0.93
N LEU A 175 9.86 16.02 0.04
CA LEU A 175 10.33 15.48 1.31
C LEU A 175 10.68 14.01 1.07
N VAL A 176 11.83 13.56 1.60
CA VAL A 176 12.34 12.20 1.41
C VAL A 176 12.71 11.63 2.76
N THR A 177 12.15 10.47 3.10
CA THR A 177 12.38 9.80 4.38
C THR A 177 12.60 8.30 4.18
N VAL A 178 13.18 7.66 5.20
CA VAL A 178 13.32 6.21 5.25
C VAL A 178 12.67 5.74 6.52
N GLY A 179 11.58 4.99 6.38
CA GLY A 179 10.95 4.31 7.50
C GLY A 179 11.63 2.98 7.78
N THR A 180 11.63 2.58 9.05
CA THR A 180 12.24 1.34 9.51
C THR A 180 11.34 0.61 10.49
N THR A 181 11.30 -0.71 10.38
CA THR A 181 10.63 -1.55 11.37
C THR A 181 11.36 -2.86 11.57
N LEU A 182 11.15 -3.44 12.75
CA LEU A 182 11.48 -4.85 12.98
C LEU A 182 10.56 -5.76 12.17
N ARG A 183 11.11 -6.91 11.79
CA ARG A 183 10.36 -7.97 11.13
C ARG A 183 9.17 -8.41 11.96
N SER A 184 7.99 -8.38 11.34
CA SER A 184 6.79 -9.02 11.84
C SER A 184 6.67 -10.47 11.35
N HIS A 185 5.77 -11.24 11.97
CA HIS A 185 5.40 -12.58 11.52
C HIS A 185 4.85 -12.59 10.09
N ARG A 186 4.12 -11.53 9.72
CA ARG A 186 3.60 -11.34 8.36
C ARG A 186 4.43 -10.29 7.65
N LEU A 187 4.99 -10.66 6.50
CA LEU A 187 5.81 -9.75 5.69
C LEU A 187 5.06 -8.46 5.34
N ARG A 188 3.79 -8.57 4.96
CA ARG A 188 2.93 -7.41 4.68
C ARG A 188 2.91 -6.42 5.84
N ASN A 189 2.83 -6.90 7.08
CA ASN A 189 2.83 -6.00 8.23
C ASN A 189 4.17 -5.26 8.36
N SER A 190 5.30 -5.93 8.09
CA SER A 190 6.60 -5.23 8.07
C SER A 190 6.65 -4.15 6.99
N ILE A 191 6.08 -4.42 5.81
CA ILE A 191 6.00 -3.45 4.70
C ILE A 191 5.14 -2.25 5.12
N ASP A 192 3.90 -2.52 5.55
CA ASP A 192 2.94 -1.49 5.91
C ASP A 192 3.46 -0.61 7.07
N THR A 193 4.11 -1.22 8.08
CA THR A 193 4.69 -0.48 9.21
C THR A 193 5.92 0.34 8.81
N ALA A 194 6.80 -0.16 7.94
CA ALA A 194 7.92 0.64 7.42
C ALA A 194 7.42 1.83 6.59
N ASP A 195 6.40 1.63 5.75
CA ASP A 195 5.78 2.72 4.97
C ASP A 195 5.11 3.76 5.89
N GLN A 196 4.45 3.32 6.96
CA GLN A 196 3.85 4.19 7.98
C GLN A 196 4.89 4.98 8.77
N ASP A 197 5.98 4.35 9.19
CA ASP A 197 7.09 5.01 9.88
C ASP A 197 7.71 6.11 8.99
N ALA A 198 7.89 5.83 7.71
CA ALA A 198 8.35 6.82 6.74
C ALA A 198 7.36 7.99 6.59
N LEU A 199 6.05 7.71 6.54
CA LEU A 199 4.99 8.72 6.47
C LEU A 199 4.96 9.59 7.73
N LYS A 200 5.14 9.01 8.92
CA LYS A 200 5.25 9.76 10.17
C LYS A 200 6.40 10.76 10.10
N ASP A 201 7.56 10.35 9.63
CA ASP A 201 8.70 11.26 9.47
C ASP A 201 8.42 12.36 8.45
N ILE A 202 7.72 12.06 7.34
CA ILE A 202 7.26 13.09 6.39
C ILE A 202 6.37 14.11 7.10
N LEU A 203 5.40 13.64 7.91
CA LEU A 203 4.48 14.51 8.64
C LEU A 203 5.24 15.41 9.64
N LEU A 204 6.20 14.85 10.38
CA LEU A 204 7.02 15.61 11.31
C LEU A 204 7.94 16.63 10.61
N LEU A 205 8.43 16.32 9.40
CA LEU A 205 9.23 17.25 8.59
C LEU A 205 8.39 18.32 7.90
N SER A 206 7.13 18.03 7.55
CA SER A 206 6.26 18.87 6.73
C SER A 206 5.79 20.19 7.38
N GLY A 207 6.47 20.69 8.42
CA GLY A 207 6.03 21.91 9.13
C GLY A 207 4.61 21.80 9.69
N ALA A 208 4.07 20.58 9.75
CA ALA A 208 2.73 20.24 10.20
C ALA A 208 2.45 20.94 11.53
N SER A 209 1.19 21.32 11.76
CA SER A 209 0.80 21.99 13.00
C SER A 209 1.06 21.07 14.19
N VAL A 210 2.28 21.12 14.76
CA VAL A 210 2.65 20.31 15.92
C VAL A 210 1.94 20.90 17.12
N ARG A 211 0.85 20.24 17.53
CA ARG A 211 0.13 20.62 18.74
C ARG A 211 0.59 19.72 19.87
N THR A 212 1.22 20.32 20.87
CA THR A 212 1.52 19.66 22.14
C THR A 212 0.40 19.99 23.13
N LEU A 213 -0.34 18.97 23.56
CA LEU A 213 -1.34 19.08 24.63
C LEU A 213 -0.75 18.43 25.88
N GLU A 214 -0.53 19.20 26.94
CA GLU A 214 -0.11 18.66 28.24
C GLU A 214 -1.26 18.81 29.25
N ASP A 215 -1.70 17.69 29.84
CA ASP A 215 -2.59 17.67 31.01
C ASP A 215 -1.80 17.08 32.19
N ARG A 216 -1.60 17.90 33.23
CA ARG A 216 -0.92 17.50 34.47
C ARG A 216 -1.96 17.39 35.57
N ARG A 217 -2.09 16.19 36.15
CA ARG A 217 -2.99 15.95 37.28
C ARG A 217 -2.18 15.55 38.51
N ASP A 218 -2.32 16.34 39.56
CA ASP A 218 -1.82 16.01 40.88
C ASP A 218 -2.84 15.12 41.58
N VAL A 219 -2.46 13.88 41.88
CA VAL A 219 -3.32 12.96 42.63
C VAL A 219 -2.88 12.99 44.09
N GLU A 220 -3.64 13.67 44.95
CA GLU A 220 -3.42 13.62 46.41
C GLU A 220 -3.79 12.23 46.94
N ARG A 221 -2.79 11.35 47.05
CA ARG A 221 -2.93 10.06 47.74
C ARG A 221 -1.62 9.70 48.40
N VAL A 222 -1.49 9.92 49.71
CA VAL A 222 -0.36 9.54 50.60
C VAL A 222 0.94 9.26 49.82
N GLY A 223 1.56 10.34 49.35
CA GLY A 223 2.66 10.33 48.37
C GLY A 223 2.33 11.24 47.18
N THR A 224 3.25 12.13 46.80
CA THR A 224 3.07 12.97 45.62
C THR A 224 3.21 12.09 44.38
N PHE A 225 2.09 11.74 43.74
CA PHE A 225 2.08 11.01 42.48
C PHE A 225 1.61 11.94 41.37
N GLU A 226 2.53 12.29 40.46
CA GLU A 226 2.22 13.11 39.30
C GLU A 226 1.87 12.20 38.12
N GLN A 227 0.69 12.43 37.52
CA GLN A 227 0.37 11.88 36.21
C GLN A 227 0.49 12.99 35.17
N THR A 228 1.30 12.74 34.14
CA THR A 228 1.46 13.64 33.00
C THR A 228 0.96 12.95 31.75
N LEU A 229 -0.02 13.55 31.10
CA LEU A 229 -0.46 13.16 29.76
C LEU A 229 0.07 14.21 28.78
N SER A 230 0.87 13.79 27.80
CA SER A 230 1.33 14.63 26.71
C SER A 230 0.82 14.06 25.40
N ALA A 231 0.23 14.88 24.54
CA ALA A 231 -0.17 14.50 23.19
C ALA A 231 0.57 15.36 22.19
N GLN A 232 1.22 14.76 21.20
CA GLN A 232 1.81 15.42 20.06
C GLN A 232 1.01 15.03 18.81
N GLU A 233 0.48 16.01 18.10
CA GLU A 233 -0.24 15.78 16.83
C GLU A 233 0.49 16.48 15.69
N ALA A 234 0.68 15.80 14.55
CA ALA A 234 1.17 16.40 13.31
C ALA A 234 0.19 16.04 12.17
N SER A 235 -0.28 17.02 11.42
CA SER A 235 -1.16 16.80 10.28
C SER A 235 -0.73 17.62 9.06
N ALA A 236 -0.88 17.02 7.87
CA ALA A 236 -0.61 17.66 6.60
C ALA A 236 -1.48 17.06 5.49
N VAL A 237 -1.66 17.82 4.42
CA VAL A 237 -2.15 17.28 3.14
C VAL A 237 -0.95 17.03 2.26
N LEU A 238 -0.82 15.80 1.80
CA LEU A 238 0.28 15.33 0.98
C LEU A 238 -0.23 15.00 -0.42
N SER A 239 0.61 15.29 -1.40
CA SER A 239 0.48 14.81 -2.76
C SER A 239 1.75 14.05 -3.14
N GLN A 240 1.65 13.24 -4.18
CA GLN A 240 2.75 12.47 -4.74
C GLN A 240 3.47 11.58 -3.71
N PHE A 241 2.75 11.07 -2.71
CA PHE A 241 3.26 10.10 -1.73
C PHE A 241 3.57 8.78 -2.45
N LEU A 242 4.86 8.44 -2.56
CA LEU A 242 5.35 7.33 -3.36
C LEU A 242 6.48 6.59 -2.64
N VAL A 243 6.37 5.27 -2.57
CA VAL A 243 7.47 4.40 -2.11
C VAL A 243 8.38 4.11 -3.30
N LEU A 244 9.66 4.47 -3.21
CA LEU A 244 10.62 4.34 -4.30
C LEU A 244 11.40 3.01 -4.27
N ALA A 245 11.61 2.46 -3.09
CA ALA A 245 12.32 1.21 -2.89
C ALA A 245 12.06 0.69 -1.48
N ARG A 246 12.19 -0.62 -1.30
CA ARG A 246 12.25 -1.26 0.01
C ARG A 246 13.45 -2.20 0.09
N HIS A 247 13.92 -2.43 1.30
CA HIS A 247 15.06 -3.31 1.55
C HIS A 247 14.86 -4.09 2.84
N THR A 248 15.25 -5.36 2.83
CA THR A 248 15.36 -6.20 4.02
C THR A 248 16.83 -6.28 4.40
N SER A 249 17.17 -5.99 5.66
CA SER A 249 18.56 -6.10 6.14
C SER A 249 19.11 -7.51 5.89
N ALA A 250 20.44 -7.63 5.76
CA ALA A 250 21.10 -8.91 5.47
C ALA A 250 20.82 -10.00 6.54
N ASP A 251 20.57 -9.60 7.78
CA ASP A 251 20.19 -10.50 8.88
C ASP A 251 18.68 -10.80 8.95
N GLY A 252 17.89 -10.19 8.07
CA GLY A 252 16.43 -10.36 7.98
C GLY A 252 15.65 -9.73 9.14
N ARG A 253 16.28 -8.89 9.97
CA ARG A 253 15.66 -8.31 11.16
C ARG A 253 14.93 -7.01 10.90
N TYR A 254 15.42 -6.19 9.99
CA TYR A 254 14.89 -4.87 9.70
C TYR A 254 14.32 -4.80 8.29
N PHE A 255 13.23 -4.06 8.17
CA PHE A 255 12.59 -3.70 6.91
C PHE A 255 12.65 -2.19 6.77
N TYR A 256 13.10 -1.74 5.59
CA TYR A 256 13.26 -0.34 5.26
C TYR A 256 12.37 0.04 4.08
N SER A 257 11.76 1.22 4.14
CA SER A 257 11.01 1.80 3.03
C SER A 257 11.50 3.21 2.74
N LEU A 258 11.99 3.45 1.52
CA LEU A 258 12.33 4.77 1.02
C LEU A 258 11.09 5.42 0.42
N VAL A 259 10.69 6.56 0.97
CA VAL A 259 9.46 7.25 0.59
C VAL A 259 9.74 8.68 0.21
N VAL A 260 8.96 9.17 -0.76
CA VAL A 260 8.91 10.58 -1.12
C VAL A 260 7.49 11.10 -1.04
N ALA A 261 7.35 12.37 -0.71
CA ALA A 261 6.07 13.05 -0.77
C ALA A 261 6.28 14.54 -1.06
N ARG A 262 5.24 15.19 -1.55
CA ARG A 262 5.18 16.64 -1.70
C ARG A 262 4.10 17.19 -0.80
N GLU A 263 4.43 18.19 0.00
CA GLU A 263 3.43 18.92 0.77
C GLU A 263 2.51 19.69 -0.19
N ASP A 264 1.20 19.49 -0.04
CA ASP A 264 0.19 20.21 -0.81
C ASP A 264 -0.24 21.46 -0.02
N LEU A 265 0.35 22.59 -0.38
CA LEU A 265 0.14 23.87 0.29
C LEU A 265 -1.23 24.51 -0.01
N GLY A 266 -2.11 23.86 -0.77
CA GLY A 266 -3.47 24.34 -1.04
C GLY A 266 -3.49 25.72 -1.70
N GLN A 267 -3.04 25.80 -2.95
CA GLN A 267 -3.30 26.97 -3.81
C GLN A 267 -4.68 26.88 -4.45
#